data_AF-A0A7S0NNB5-F1
#
_entry.id   AF-A0A7S0NNB5-F1
#
_cell.length_a   1.000
_cell.length_b   1.000
_cell.length_c   1.000
_cell.angle_alpha   90.00
_cell.angle_beta   90.00
_cell.angle_gamma   90.00
#
_symmetry.space_group_name_H-M   'P 1'
#
loop_
_entity.id
_entity.type
_entity.pdbx_description
1 polymer ?
#
loop_
_entity_poly.entity_id
_entity_poly.type
_entity_poly.pdbx_seq_one_letter_code
_entity_poly.pdbx_strand_id
1 'polypeptide(L)'
;SESERYGWSFVFERQLTAQANANSHQAVQAAPWWIRVDGASWRQPDGPGSDVFADGRLDHPVVHISWTDASAFCNWAHPTGGRLPTEAEWELAARAGTRKRFPWGSSLTPKGVHRANVWQGKFPSNNSASDGYVGTAPVKSFEQQNRLGVYHMIGNVWEWVSDYWTITHPCALTVSKRTSTIQHPPAETL
;
A
#
# COMPACT_ATOMS: atom_id res chain seq x y z
N SER A 1 2.67 5.19 16.75
CA SER A 1 1.70 5.42 15.66
C SER A 1 0.43 6.07 16.21
N GLU A 2 -0.44 6.58 15.35
CA GLU A 2 -1.76 7.08 15.73
C GLU A 2 -2.64 5.99 16.35
N SER A 3 -2.56 4.74 15.88
CA SER A 3 -3.27 3.62 16.49
C SER A 3 -2.89 3.41 17.97
N GLU A 4 -1.62 3.57 18.33
CA GLU A 4 -1.15 3.52 19.72
C GLU A 4 -1.62 4.72 20.54
N ARG A 5 -1.66 5.92 19.94
CA ARG A 5 -2.13 7.15 20.60
C ARG A 5 -3.64 7.12 20.85
N TYR A 6 -4.42 6.64 19.89
CA TYR A 6 -5.87 6.48 20.03
C TYR A 6 -6.22 5.25 20.87
N GLY A 7 -5.33 4.27 20.94
CA GLY A 7 -5.51 3.04 21.71
C GLY A 7 -6.35 1.98 21.00
N TRP A 8 -6.60 2.11 19.70
CA TRP A 8 -7.40 1.18 18.91
C TRP A 8 -7.13 1.29 17.40
N SER A 9 -7.54 0.26 16.66
CA SER A 9 -7.65 0.28 15.20
C SER A 9 -8.76 -0.67 14.74
N PHE A 10 -9.12 -0.62 13.45
CA PHE A 10 -9.92 -1.66 12.81
C PHE A 10 -9.07 -2.89 12.49
N VAL A 11 -9.60 -4.08 12.78
CA VAL A 11 -9.04 -5.39 12.43
C VAL A 11 -10.10 -6.17 11.65
N PHE A 12 -9.66 -6.94 10.65
CA PHE A 12 -10.57 -7.76 9.87
C PHE A 12 -11.06 -8.94 10.72
N GLU A 13 -12.36 -9.21 10.74
CA GLU A 13 -13.00 -10.17 11.67
C GLU A 13 -12.33 -11.56 11.68
N ARG A 14 -11.84 -12.01 10.52
CA ARG A 14 -11.20 -13.32 10.34
C ARG A 14 -9.76 -13.37 10.85
N GLN A 15 -9.18 -12.23 11.18
CA GLN A 15 -7.81 -12.10 11.70
C GLN A 15 -7.80 -11.90 13.21
N LEU A 16 -8.94 -11.61 13.85
CA LEU A 16 -9.01 -11.38 15.28
C LEU A 16 -8.45 -12.55 16.09
N THR A 17 -7.62 -12.23 17.09
CA THR A 17 -7.32 -13.19 18.15
C THR A 17 -8.59 -13.55 18.92
N ALA A 18 -8.60 -14.70 19.59
CA ALA A 18 -9.72 -15.07 20.47
C ALA A 18 -9.96 -14.02 21.57
N GLN A 19 -8.88 -13.41 22.10
CA GLN A 19 -8.95 -12.35 23.10
C GLN A 19 -9.51 -11.04 22.53
N ALA A 20 -9.11 -10.65 21.31
CA ALA A 20 -9.64 -9.48 20.64
C ALA A 20 -11.13 -9.65 20.28
N ASN A 21 -11.52 -10.84 19.83
CA ASN A 21 -12.91 -11.15 19.50
C ASN A 21 -13.84 -11.10 20.72
N ALA A 22 -13.36 -11.47 21.91
CA ALA A 22 -14.15 -11.39 23.13
C ALA A 22 -14.43 -9.93 23.58
N ASN A 23 -13.61 -8.97 23.16
CA ASN A 23 -13.62 -7.58 23.62
C ASN A 23 -13.90 -6.58 22.49
N SER A 24 -14.48 -7.02 21.37
CA SER A 24 -14.75 -6.15 20.22
C SER A 24 -16.16 -5.57 20.29
N HIS A 25 -16.25 -4.26 20.11
CA HIS A 25 -17.46 -3.52 20.48
C HIS A 25 -18.28 -3.01 19.30
N GLN A 26 -17.66 -2.76 18.15
CA GLN A 26 -18.31 -2.03 17.05
C GLN A 26 -17.78 -2.46 15.69
N ALA A 27 -18.69 -2.73 14.76
CA ALA A 27 -18.39 -3.00 13.36
C ALA A 27 -18.69 -1.77 12.48
N VAL A 28 -17.94 -1.59 11.39
CA VAL A 28 -18.24 -0.54 10.41
C VAL A 28 -19.54 -0.90 9.68
N GLN A 29 -20.57 -0.04 9.74
CA GLN A 29 -21.90 -0.36 9.19
C GLN A 29 -21.88 -0.75 7.70
N ALA A 30 -21.10 -0.05 6.88
CA ALA A 30 -20.97 -0.33 5.45
C ALA A 30 -20.05 -1.53 5.14
N ALA A 31 -19.28 -2.00 6.12
CA ALA A 31 -18.29 -3.05 5.97
C ALA A 31 -18.15 -3.82 7.30
N PRO A 32 -19.16 -4.64 7.68
CA PRO A 32 -19.29 -5.18 9.04
C PRO A 32 -18.16 -6.14 9.44
N TRP A 33 -17.38 -6.62 8.48
CA TRP A 33 -16.18 -7.42 8.70
C TRP A 33 -14.98 -6.61 9.23
N TRP A 34 -15.07 -5.28 9.31
CA TRP A 34 -14.07 -4.43 9.98
C TRP A 34 -14.53 -4.11 11.39
N ILE A 35 -13.78 -4.62 12.37
CA ILE A 35 -14.13 -4.58 13.78
C ILE A 35 -13.21 -3.59 14.48
N ARG A 36 -13.76 -2.64 15.24
CA ARG A 36 -13.01 -1.76 16.12
C ARG A 36 -12.47 -2.58 17.30
N VAL A 37 -11.15 -2.63 17.44
CA VAL A 37 -10.46 -3.40 18.48
C VAL A 37 -9.57 -2.47 19.30
N ASP A 38 -9.86 -2.37 20.59
CA ASP A 38 -9.00 -1.68 21.55
C ASP A 38 -7.69 -2.46 21.72
N GLY A 39 -6.56 -1.75 21.70
CA GLY A 39 -5.21 -2.30 21.74
C GLY A 39 -4.65 -2.74 20.38
N ALA A 40 -5.46 -2.77 19.31
CA ALA A 40 -4.94 -3.06 17.97
C ALA A 40 -4.00 -1.94 17.48
N SER A 41 -2.81 -2.34 17.04
CA SER A 41 -1.74 -1.43 16.61
C SER A 41 -0.76 -2.15 15.69
N TRP A 42 0.25 -1.45 15.17
CA TRP A 42 1.28 -2.06 14.32
C TRP A 42 1.98 -3.27 14.97
N ARG A 43 2.15 -3.25 16.30
CA ARG A 43 2.79 -4.33 17.06
C ARG A 43 1.85 -5.50 17.35
N GLN A 44 0.56 -5.21 17.52
CA GLN A 44 -0.50 -6.19 17.80
C GLN A 44 -1.60 -6.10 16.72
N PRO A 45 -1.28 -6.50 15.47
CA PRO A 45 -2.13 -6.21 14.32
C PRO A 45 -3.47 -6.96 14.34
N ASP A 46 -3.52 -8.09 15.03
CA ASP A 46 -4.70 -8.93 15.13
C ASP A 46 -5.48 -8.65 16.45
N GLY A 47 -5.07 -7.59 17.17
CA GLY A 47 -5.57 -7.20 18.49
C GLY A 47 -4.78 -7.79 19.66
N PRO A 48 -5.20 -7.52 20.91
CA PRO A 48 -4.54 -8.03 22.10
C PRO A 48 -4.32 -9.55 22.05
N GLY A 49 -3.12 -10.00 22.42
CA GLY A 49 -2.71 -11.40 22.34
C GLY A 49 -1.96 -11.77 21.05
N SER A 50 -1.91 -10.89 20.04
CA SER A 50 -0.97 -10.98 18.92
C SER A 50 0.30 -10.18 19.20
N ASP A 51 1.39 -10.52 18.51
CA ASP A 51 2.64 -9.76 18.54
C ASP A 51 3.48 -10.04 17.30
N VAL A 52 3.82 -9.01 16.52
CA VAL A 52 4.57 -9.17 15.26
C VAL A 52 5.93 -9.88 15.41
N PHE A 53 6.56 -9.80 16.59
CA PHE A 53 7.84 -10.45 16.85
C PHE A 53 7.62 -11.94 17.18
N ALA A 54 6.67 -12.23 18.07
CA ALA A 54 6.34 -13.59 18.48
C ALA A 54 5.71 -14.41 17.33
N ASP A 55 4.91 -13.75 16.49
CA ASP A 55 4.19 -14.38 15.38
C ASP A 55 5.03 -14.49 14.10
N GLY A 56 6.31 -14.07 14.13
CA GLY A 56 7.24 -14.20 13.01
C GLY A 56 6.92 -13.31 11.81
N ARG A 57 6.33 -12.13 12.03
CA ARG A 57 5.85 -11.21 10.97
C ARG A 57 6.81 -10.04 10.71
N LEU A 58 8.10 -10.20 11.00
CA LEU A 58 9.09 -9.11 10.88
C LEU A 58 9.38 -8.69 9.44
N ASP A 59 9.15 -9.57 8.47
CA ASP A 59 9.30 -9.30 7.03
C ASP A 59 7.95 -9.07 6.33
N HIS A 60 6.85 -8.98 7.09
CA HIS A 60 5.54 -8.59 6.58
C HIS A 60 5.42 -7.05 6.51
N PRO A 61 4.51 -6.51 5.66
CA PRO A 61 4.23 -5.09 5.69
C PRO A 61 3.67 -4.67 7.05
N VAL A 62 4.15 -3.54 7.56
CA VAL A 62 3.57 -2.92 8.74
C VAL A 62 2.16 -2.43 8.43
N VAL A 63 1.22 -2.64 9.36
CA VAL A 63 -0.20 -2.27 9.23
C VAL A 63 -0.64 -1.40 10.42
N HIS A 64 -1.87 -0.89 10.40
CA HIS A 64 -2.38 0.10 11.38
C HIS A 64 -1.58 1.40 11.40
N ILE A 65 -1.04 1.76 10.24
CA ILE A 65 -0.27 2.98 10.02
C ILE A 65 -1.18 3.97 9.30
N SER A 66 -1.39 5.13 9.91
CA SER A 66 -2.13 6.21 9.26
C SER A 66 -1.28 6.91 8.21
N TRP A 67 -1.91 7.77 7.42
CA TRP A 67 -1.18 8.63 6.48
C TRP A 67 -0.13 9.50 7.19
N THR A 68 -0.46 10.06 8.36
CA THR A 68 0.46 10.87 9.18
C THR A 68 1.67 10.06 9.61
N ASP A 69 1.44 8.84 10.10
CA ASP A 69 2.51 7.94 10.53
C ASP A 69 3.41 7.56 9.34
N ALA A 70 2.82 7.24 8.19
CA ALA A 70 3.56 6.86 6.99
C ALA A 70 4.42 8.02 6.47
N SER A 71 3.86 9.23 6.40
CA SER A 71 4.60 10.43 5.99
C SER A 71 5.75 10.75 6.96
N ALA A 72 5.51 10.63 8.27
CA ALA A 72 6.56 10.84 9.28
C ALA A 72 7.69 9.82 9.14
N PHE A 73 7.36 8.54 8.91
CA PHE A 73 8.33 7.48 8.67
C PHE A 73 9.17 7.75 7.41
N CYS A 74 8.55 8.09 6.28
CA CYS A 74 9.28 8.40 5.06
C CYS A 74 10.28 9.55 5.25
N ASN A 75 9.86 10.61 5.95
CA ASN A 75 10.74 11.75 6.24
C ASN A 75 11.92 11.35 7.13
N TRP A 76 11.68 10.49 8.13
CA TRP A 76 12.73 10.00 9.03
C TRP A 76 13.70 9.02 8.38
N ALA A 77 13.19 8.09 7.55
CA ALA A 77 13.95 6.94 7.06
C ALA A 77 14.99 7.29 5.99
N HIS A 78 14.74 8.33 5.18
CA HIS A 78 15.67 8.72 4.12
C HIS A 78 16.64 9.81 4.63
N PRO A 79 17.96 9.70 4.36
CA PRO A 79 18.98 10.63 4.90
C PRO A 79 18.74 12.11 4.60
N THR A 80 18.05 12.42 3.50
CA THR A 80 17.77 13.79 3.06
C THR A 80 16.30 14.20 3.26
N GLY A 81 15.51 13.42 4.00
CA GLY A 81 14.06 13.57 4.06
C GLY A 81 13.38 12.88 2.88
N GLY A 82 12.68 11.79 3.16
CA GLY A 82 11.88 11.07 2.17
C GLY A 82 10.43 11.56 2.18
N ARG A 83 9.63 11.07 1.24
CA ARG A 83 8.20 11.38 1.17
C ARG A 83 7.41 10.19 0.66
N LEU A 84 6.10 10.22 0.88
CA LEU A 84 5.18 9.37 0.15
C LEU A 84 5.26 9.67 -1.36
N PRO A 85 5.07 8.66 -2.22
CA PRO A 85 4.94 8.89 -3.65
C PRO A 85 3.64 9.65 -3.93
N THR A 86 3.61 10.39 -5.02
CA THR A 86 2.33 10.82 -5.59
C THR A 86 1.59 9.62 -6.17
N GLU A 87 0.27 9.71 -6.32
CA GLU A 87 -0.54 8.67 -6.98
C GLU A 87 0.00 8.36 -8.37
N ALA A 88 0.38 9.39 -9.13
CA ALA A 88 0.95 9.25 -10.47
C ALA A 88 2.32 8.54 -10.46
N GLU A 89 3.20 8.84 -9.51
CA GLU A 89 4.49 8.14 -9.35
C GLU A 89 4.28 6.68 -8.96
N TRP A 90 3.35 6.42 -8.04
CA TRP A 90 2.99 5.07 -7.61
C TRP A 90 2.47 4.23 -8.78
N GLU A 91 1.54 4.77 -9.58
CA GLU A 91 1.03 4.08 -10.76
C GLU A 91 2.11 3.89 -11.84
N LEU A 92 2.98 4.88 -12.05
CA LEU A 92 4.09 4.77 -12.98
C LEU A 92 5.04 3.63 -12.58
N ALA A 93 5.36 3.52 -11.30
CA ALA A 93 6.18 2.44 -10.74
C ALA A 93 5.48 1.08 -10.84
N ALA A 94 4.19 1.02 -10.51
CA ALA A 94 3.38 -0.20 -10.59
C ALA A 94 3.27 -0.72 -12.04
N ARG A 95 3.08 0.18 -13.00
CA ARG A 95 2.97 -0.18 -14.41
C ARG A 95 4.31 -0.49 -15.06
N ALA A 96 5.36 0.24 -14.68
CA ALA A 96 6.67 0.17 -15.33
C ALA A 96 6.59 0.26 -16.89
N GLY A 97 5.66 1.07 -17.42
CA GLY A 97 5.43 1.23 -18.86
C GLY A 97 4.43 0.25 -19.50
N THR A 98 3.86 -0.69 -18.75
CA THR A 98 2.75 -1.52 -19.24
C THR A 98 1.46 -0.74 -19.36
N ARG A 99 0.66 -1.05 -20.39
CA ARG A 99 -0.74 -0.59 -20.51
C ARG A 99 -1.73 -1.71 -20.19
N LYS A 100 -1.26 -2.83 -19.64
CA LYS A 100 -2.09 -3.97 -19.27
C LYS A 100 -2.77 -3.74 -17.92
N ARG A 101 -3.72 -4.62 -17.60
CA ARG A 101 -4.52 -4.55 -16.36
C ARG A 101 -3.65 -4.70 -15.11
N PHE A 102 -2.66 -5.59 -15.14
CA PHE A 102 -1.75 -5.86 -14.04
C PHE A 102 -0.31 -5.54 -14.45
N PRO A 103 0.59 -5.28 -13.48
CA PRO A 103 2.02 -5.06 -13.72
C PRO A 103 2.68 -6.14 -14.60
N TRP A 104 2.24 -7.39 -14.46
CA TRP A 104 2.76 -8.56 -15.18
C TRP A 104 1.93 -8.97 -16.41
N GLY A 105 0.82 -8.29 -16.74
CA GLY A 105 0.02 -8.61 -17.93
C GLY A 105 -1.49 -8.46 -17.75
N SER A 106 -2.26 -9.20 -18.55
CA SER A 106 -3.72 -9.08 -18.58
C SER A 106 -4.46 -10.05 -17.66
N SER A 107 -3.84 -11.16 -17.29
CA SER A 107 -4.44 -12.17 -16.40
C SER A 107 -3.97 -11.97 -14.97
N LEU A 108 -4.89 -12.12 -14.00
CA LEU A 108 -4.55 -12.05 -12.57
C LEU A 108 -3.62 -13.21 -12.19
N THR A 109 -3.91 -14.41 -12.70
CA THR A 109 -3.14 -15.63 -12.49
C THR A 109 -2.57 -16.14 -13.84
N PRO A 110 -1.48 -15.53 -14.35
CA PRO A 110 -0.86 -15.99 -15.59
C PRO A 110 -0.44 -17.45 -15.44
N LYS A 111 -0.92 -18.31 -16.34
CA LYS A 111 -0.70 -19.77 -16.30
C LYS A 111 -1.17 -20.44 -14.99
N GLY A 112 -2.17 -19.86 -14.32
CA GLY A 112 -2.68 -20.37 -13.04
C GLY A 112 -1.79 -20.07 -11.83
N VAL A 113 -0.73 -19.28 -11.99
CA VAL A 113 0.18 -18.91 -10.89
C VAL A 113 -0.24 -17.59 -10.27
N HIS A 114 -0.37 -17.55 -8.94
CA HIS A 114 -0.64 -16.32 -8.19
C HIS A 114 0.56 -15.36 -8.24
N ARG A 115 0.30 -14.06 -8.38
CA ARG A 115 1.31 -12.98 -8.48
C ARG A 115 1.12 -11.86 -7.44
N ALA A 116 0.06 -11.97 -6.64
CA ALA A 116 -0.35 -11.01 -5.65
C ALA A 116 -1.12 -11.75 -4.56
N ASN A 117 -0.96 -11.29 -3.33
CA ASN A 117 -1.76 -11.72 -2.20
C ASN A 117 -3.12 -11.01 -2.24
N VAL A 118 -4.21 -11.75 -2.50
CA VAL A 118 -5.58 -11.22 -2.60
C VAL A 118 -6.58 -12.25 -2.07
N TRP A 119 -7.86 -11.91 -1.97
CA TRP A 119 -8.86 -12.90 -1.53
C TRP A 119 -9.15 -13.96 -2.60
N GLN A 120 -9.25 -15.24 -2.20
CA GLN A 120 -9.84 -16.29 -3.04
C GLN A 120 -11.00 -17.00 -2.33
N GLY A 121 -12.09 -17.24 -3.05
CA GLY A 121 -13.31 -17.81 -2.50
C GLY A 121 -14.41 -16.77 -2.28
N LYS A 122 -15.27 -16.99 -1.28
CA LYS A 122 -16.46 -16.16 -1.03
C LYS A 122 -16.19 -15.19 0.12
N PHE A 123 -15.90 -13.94 -0.22
CA PHE A 123 -15.75 -12.86 0.75
C PHE A 123 -17.08 -12.55 1.47
N PRO A 124 -17.08 -12.23 2.79
CA PRO A 124 -15.96 -12.35 3.76
C PRO A 124 -15.86 -13.76 4.40
N SER A 125 -16.78 -14.66 4.08
CA SER A 125 -16.98 -15.92 4.81
C SER A 125 -15.89 -16.98 4.64
N ASN A 126 -15.24 -17.05 3.47
CA ASN A 126 -14.28 -18.10 3.14
C ASN A 126 -13.15 -17.56 2.27
N ASN A 127 -11.95 -17.49 2.84
CA ASN A 127 -10.70 -17.30 2.10
C ASN A 127 -10.00 -18.66 2.00
N SER A 128 -9.85 -19.19 0.78
CA SER A 128 -9.17 -20.47 0.56
C SER A 128 -7.65 -20.37 0.67
N ALA A 129 -7.08 -19.16 0.72
CA ALA A 129 -5.64 -18.91 0.75
C ALA A 129 -4.88 -19.69 -0.34
N SER A 130 -5.44 -19.72 -1.57
CA SER A 130 -4.82 -20.47 -2.67
C SER A 130 -3.54 -19.81 -3.19
N ASP A 131 -3.35 -18.52 -2.85
CA ASP A 131 -2.08 -17.82 -3.03
C ASP A 131 -1.06 -18.07 -1.90
N GLY A 132 -1.44 -18.83 -0.87
CA GLY A 132 -0.61 -19.18 0.28
C GLY A 132 -0.86 -18.34 1.54
N TYR A 133 -1.71 -17.30 1.50
CA TYR A 133 -1.85 -16.37 2.61
C TYR A 133 -3.32 -16.04 2.94
N VAL A 134 -3.69 -16.18 4.22
CA VAL A 134 -5.01 -15.73 4.72
C VAL A 134 -5.01 -14.23 5.05
N GLY A 135 -3.88 -13.71 5.53
CA GLY A 135 -3.67 -12.30 5.84
C GLY A 135 -2.51 -11.72 5.04
N THR A 136 -1.73 -10.81 5.62
CA THR A 136 -0.54 -10.27 4.96
C THR A 136 0.48 -11.36 4.62
N ALA A 137 1.28 -11.13 3.59
CA ALA A 137 2.41 -11.94 3.17
C ALA A 137 3.73 -11.14 3.35
N PRO A 138 4.89 -11.81 3.45
CA PRO A 138 6.19 -11.14 3.44
C PRO A 138 6.36 -10.18 2.25
N VAL A 139 7.06 -9.07 2.44
CA VAL A 139 7.21 -8.00 1.43
C VAL A 139 7.97 -8.43 0.17
N LYS A 140 8.67 -9.57 0.21
CA LYS A 140 9.36 -10.20 -0.93
C LYS A 140 8.80 -11.59 -1.31
N SER A 141 7.54 -11.85 -0.99
CA SER A 141 6.82 -13.02 -1.51
C SER A 141 6.36 -12.80 -2.96
N PHE A 142 6.04 -13.91 -3.64
CA PHE A 142 5.78 -13.97 -5.09
C PHE A 142 7.00 -13.56 -5.94
N GLU A 143 6.87 -13.69 -7.26
CA GLU A 143 7.84 -13.11 -8.18
C GLU A 143 7.63 -11.60 -8.30
N GLN A 144 8.72 -10.85 -8.55
CA GLN A 144 8.68 -9.42 -8.84
C GLN A 144 7.59 -9.09 -9.86
N GLN A 145 6.81 -8.04 -9.61
CA GLN A 145 5.58 -7.79 -10.35
C GLN A 145 5.82 -7.13 -11.70
N ASN A 146 6.96 -6.46 -11.90
CA ASN A 146 7.33 -5.86 -13.18
C ASN A 146 8.85 -5.72 -13.35
N ARG A 147 9.26 -5.11 -14.48
CA ARG A 147 10.67 -4.93 -14.86
C ARG A 147 11.50 -4.01 -13.97
N LEU A 148 10.88 -3.24 -13.07
CA LEU A 148 11.59 -2.42 -12.08
C LEU A 148 11.97 -3.21 -10.82
N GLY A 149 11.61 -4.50 -10.73
CA GLY A 149 11.93 -5.32 -9.57
C GLY A 149 11.10 -5.02 -8.33
N VAL A 150 9.96 -4.34 -8.48
CA VAL A 150 9.04 -4.02 -7.37
C VAL A 150 8.14 -5.21 -7.05
N TYR A 151 7.71 -5.29 -5.79
CA TYR A 151 6.85 -6.34 -5.22
C TYR A 151 5.59 -5.69 -4.65
N HIS A 152 4.49 -6.45 -4.60
CA HIS A 152 3.23 -6.08 -3.93
C HIS A 152 2.60 -4.72 -4.29
N MET A 153 3.00 -4.09 -5.39
CA MET A 153 2.28 -2.93 -5.96
C MET A 153 0.78 -3.24 -6.18
N ILE A 154 0.46 -4.50 -6.46
CA ILE A 154 -0.91 -5.02 -6.41
C ILE A 154 -1.01 -6.09 -5.31
N GLY A 155 -1.99 -5.94 -4.41
CA GLY A 155 -2.32 -6.90 -3.36
C GLY A 155 -1.60 -6.65 -2.04
N ASN A 156 -1.70 -7.60 -1.12
CA ASN A 156 -1.13 -7.59 0.22
C ASN A 156 -1.71 -6.53 1.16
N VAL A 157 -1.35 -5.25 0.97
CA VAL A 157 -1.85 -4.11 1.74
C VAL A 157 -2.15 -2.94 0.82
N TRP A 158 -3.02 -2.04 1.26
CA TRP A 158 -3.13 -0.72 0.63
C TRP A 158 -1.90 0.12 0.97
N GLU A 159 -1.44 0.94 0.01
CA GLU A 159 -0.26 1.78 0.15
C GLU A 159 -0.66 3.26 0.09
N TRP A 160 -0.24 4.06 1.08
CA TRP A 160 -0.53 5.49 1.12
C TRP A 160 0.24 6.26 0.04
N VAL A 161 -0.45 7.22 -0.58
CA VAL A 161 0.12 8.21 -1.51
C VAL A 161 -0.04 9.61 -0.91
N SER A 162 0.70 10.60 -1.42
CA SER A 162 0.66 11.97 -0.91
C SER A 162 -0.61 12.75 -1.27
N ASP A 163 -1.33 12.29 -2.29
CA ASP A 163 -2.42 13.03 -2.92
C ASP A 163 -3.70 12.99 -2.09
N TYR A 164 -4.45 14.09 -2.12
CA TYR A 164 -5.85 14.08 -1.69
C TYR A 164 -6.70 13.36 -2.73
N TRP A 165 -7.66 12.57 -2.25
CA TRP A 165 -8.61 11.90 -3.13
C TRP A 165 -9.53 12.88 -3.86
N THR A 166 -9.69 12.68 -5.16
CA THR A 166 -10.69 13.36 -6.00
C THR A 166 -11.05 12.47 -7.18
N ILE A 167 -12.28 12.56 -7.69
CA ILE A 167 -12.69 11.91 -8.94
C ILE A 167 -12.46 12.79 -10.18
N THR A 168 -12.11 14.05 -9.95
CA THR A 168 -11.83 15.06 -10.97
C THR A 168 -10.42 15.58 -10.78
N HIS A 169 -9.54 15.20 -11.69
CA HIS A 169 -8.17 15.70 -11.70
C HIS A 169 -8.07 16.86 -12.70
N PRO A 170 -7.49 18.01 -12.33
CA PRO A 170 -7.25 19.08 -13.28
C PRO A 170 -6.31 18.54 -14.38
N CYS A 171 -6.73 18.69 -15.64
CA CYS A 171 -5.88 18.37 -16.78
C CYS A 171 -4.60 19.21 -16.66
N ALA A 172 -3.45 18.56 -16.51
CA ALA A 172 -2.18 19.25 -16.27
C ALA A 172 -1.96 20.35 -17.32
N LEU A 173 -1.67 21.55 -16.81
CA LEU A 173 -1.44 22.77 -17.59
C LEU A 173 -0.45 22.51 -18.73
N THR A 174 -0.76 23.11 -19.88
CA THR A 174 0.03 23.09 -21.11
C THR A 174 1.49 23.40 -20.80
N VAL A 175 2.40 22.45 -21.06
CA VAL A 175 3.83 22.74 -21.09
C VAL A 175 4.06 23.73 -22.24
N SER A 176 4.14 25.02 -21.90
CA SER A 176 4.62 26.02 -22.85
C SER A 176 6.08 25.69 -23.15
N LYS A 177 6.34 25.20 -24.37
CA LYS A 177 7.69 25.06 -24.89
C LYS A 177 8.32 26.46 -24.89
N ARG A 178 9.18 26.77 -23.92
CA ARG A 178 10.11 27.89 -24.04
C ARG A 178 11.12 27.51 -25.12
N THR A 179 10.92 27.99 -26.33
CA THR A 179 11.97 28.04 -27.35
C THR A 179 12.98 29.09 -26.92
N SER A 180 14.14 28.66 -26.45
CA SER A 180 15.30 29.53 -26.28
C SER A 180 15.91 29.80 -27.66
N THR A 181 15.57 30.92 -28.27
CA THR A 181 16.32 31.45 -29.41
C THR A 181 17.63 32.00 -28.88
N ILE A 182 18.76 31.36 -29.23
CA ILE A 182 20.10 31.88 -28.95
C ILE A 182 20.29 33.09 -29.88
N GLN A 183 20.31 34.30 -29.34
CA GLN A 183 20.86 35.45 -30.05
C GLN A 183 22.39 35.39 -29.93
N HIS A 184 23.07 35.19 -31.06
CA HIS A 184 24.50 35.46 -31.17
C HIS A 184 24.73 36.98 -31.14
N PRO A 185 25.71 37.49 -30.37
CA PRO A 185 26.13 38.89 -30.50
C PRO A 185 26.81 39.11 -31.86
N PRO A 186 26.68 40.29 -32.48
CA PRO A 186 27.36 40.60 -33.73
C PRO A 186 28.87 40.66 -33.52
N ALA A 187 29.62 40.16 -34.50
CA ALA A 187 31.07 40.20 -34.51
C ALA A 187 31.57 41.65 -34.60
N GLU A 188 32.29 42.10 -33.57
CA GLU A 188 33.06 43.34 -33.66
C GLU A 188 34.19 43.14 -34.66
N THR A 189 34.28 44.07 -35.61
CA THR A 189 35.31 44.12 -36.65
C THR A 189 36.43 45.01 -36.12
N LEU A 190 37.63 44.42 -36.01
CA LEU A 190 38.98 45.00 -35.85
C LEU A 190 39.14 46.37 -35.17
#